data_AF-A0A238J888-F1
#
_entry.id   AF-A0A238J888-F1
#
_cell.length_a   1.000
_cell.length_b   1.000
_cell.length_c   1.000
_cell.angle_alpha   90.00
_cell.angle_beta   90.00
_cell.angle_gamma   90.00
#
_symmetry.space_group_name_H-M   'P 1'
#
loop_
_entity.id
_entity.type
_entity.pdbx_description
1 polymer ?
#
loop_
_entity_poly.entity_id
_entity_poly.type
_entity_poly.pdbx_seq_one_letter_code
_entity_poly.pdbx_strand_id
1 'polypeptide(L)'
;MPICRAGAKLIYFAHVPKCGGTAVERYLAKRFGKLGFWDEAYAQRDPASAWTISPPQHVLEVVRRDLLPDRLFDAQFATVRHPATRLRSMFRFQRDIENALPPNTRFRTWIEGLPRTLATAPYALHGHPRPMSDYVPKQAQVFRMEEGLDQVIPWIEALIGEEPSDPPETLPRVNELERRLPPEVVNRPPVLLDEANLALIADIYASDYDRFGYDIAPPEQTS
;
A
#
# COMPACT_ATOMS: atom_id res chain seq x y z
N MET A 1 4.34 6.53 -6.09
CA MET A 1 4.60 6.45 -7.53
C MET A 1 6.01 5.97 -7.86
N PRO A 2 6.47 4.79 -7.39
CA PRO A 2 7.72 4.23 -7.92
C PRO A 2 7.65 3.98 -9.43
N ILE A 3 8.69 4.40 -10.15
CA ILE A 3 8.85 4.17 -11.59
C ILE A 3 10.15 3.42 -11.81
N CYS A 4 10.14 2.31 -12.54
CA CYS A 4 11.35 1.61 -12.93
C CYS A 4 11.50 1.58 -14.46
N ARG A 5 12.76 1.51 -14.91
CA ARG A 5 13.10 1.25 -16.30
C ARG A 5 13.60 -0.19 -16.40
N ALA A 6 12.81 -1.05 -17.03
CA ALA A 6 13.14 -2.46 -17.27
C ALA A 6 13.47 -2.64 -18.75
N GLY A 7 14.77 -2.60 -19.09
CA GLY A 7 15.22 -2.53 -20.47
C GLY A 7 14.69 -1.29 -21.18
N ALA A 8 13.96 -1.50 -22.30
CA ALA A 8 13.31 -0.42 -23.04
C ALA A 8 11.97 0.04 -22.42
N LYS A 9 11.41 -0.72 -21.47
CA LYS A 9 10.10 -0.47 -20.89
C LYS A 9 10.18 0.47 -19.68
N LEU A 10 9.24 1.40 -19.58
CA LEU A 10 9.01 2.23 -18.40
C LEU A 10 7.76 1.74 -17.68
N ILE A 11 7.94 1.24 -16.45
CA ILE A 11 6.88 0.62 -15.67
C ILE A 11 6.56 1.51 -14.46
N TYR A 12 5.27 1.77 -14.23
CA TYR A 12 4.78 2.48 -13.06
C TYR A 12 4.13 1.50 -12.06
N PHE A 13 4.66 1.47 -10.85
CA PHE A 13 4.04 0.80 -9.71
C PHE A 13 3.20 1.78 -8.88
N ALA A 14 1.89 1.63 -8.91
CA ALA A 14 0.96 2.38 -8.07
C ALA A 14 0.98 1.82 -6.63
N HIS A 15 1.94 2.30 -5.83
CA HIS A 15 2.08 1.90 -4.44
C HIS A 15 0.84 2.31 -3.62
N VAL A 16 0.13 1.30 -3.12
CA VAL A 16 -0.93 1.46 -2.12
C VAL A 16 -0.37 1.18 -0.73
N PRO A 17 -0.45 2.13 0.22
CA PRO A 17 0.08 1.91 1.56
C PRO A 17 -0.51 0.65 2.21
N LYS A 18 0.37 -0.13 2.87
CA LYS A 18 0.05 -1.39 3.57
C LYS A 18 -0.38 -2.58 2.69
N CYS A 19 -0.13 -2.52 1.38
CA CYS A 19 -0.41 -3.61 0.43
C CYS A 19 0.87 -4.30 -0.08
N GLY A 20 1.92 -4.38 0.75
CA GLY A 20 3.18 -5.05 0.38
C GLY A 20 4.14 -4.22 -0.48
N GLY A 21 3.88 -2.93 -0.66
CA GLY A 21 4.66 -2.07 -1.57
C GLY A 21 6.17 -2.08 -1.34
N THR A 22 6.66 -2.11 -0.09
CA THR A 22 8.10 -2.18 0.21
C THR A 22 8.77 -3.43 -0.36
N ALA A 23 8.09 -4.59 -0.38
CA ALA A 23 8.66 -5.81 -0.95
C ALA A 23 8.81 -5.70 -2.47
N VAL A 24 7.77 -5.17 -3.14
CA VAL A 24 7.78 -4.90 -4.59
C VAL A 24 8.85 -3.86 -4.94
N GLU A 25 8.92 -2.75 -4.23
CA GLU A 25 9.92 -1.69 -4.45
C GLU A 25 11.34 -2.23 -4.33
N ARG A 26 11.65 -3.00 -3.29
CA ARG A 26 12.98 -3.58 -3.10
C ARG A 26 13.32 -4.58 -4.20
N TYR A 27 12.36 -5.39 -4.64
CA TYR A 27 12.54 -6.27 -5.79
C TYR A 27 12.83 -5.47 -7.07
N LEU A 28 12.01 -4.47 -7.40
CA LEU A 28 12.22 -3.63 -8.57
C LEU A 28 13.56 -2.91 -8.51
N ALA A 29 13.93 -2.39 -7.34
CA ALA A 29 15.20 -1.69 -7.14
C ALA A 29 16.41 -2.62 -7.28
N LYS A 30 16.30 -3.84 -6.75
CA LYS A 30 17.33 -4.88 -6.87
C LYS A 30 17.52 -5.32 -8.33
N ARG A 31 16.41 -5.54 -9.06
CA ARG A 31 16.44 -6.07 -10.43
C ARG A 31 16.77 -5.00 -11.48
N PHE A 32 16.23 -3.79 -11.33
CA PHE A 32 16.30 -2.74 -12.36
C PHE A 32 17.07 -1.49 -11.93
N GLY A 33 17.65 -1.48 -10.73
CA GLY A 33 18.41 -0.36 -10.20
C GLY A 33 17.54 0.76 -9.62
N LYS A 34 18.09 1.97 -9.56
CA LYS A 34 17.45 3.10 -8.85
C LYS A 34 16.06 3.43 -9.43
N LEU A 35 15.05 3.41 -8.57
CA LEU A 35 13.68 3.79 -8.92
C LEU A 35 13.53 5.31 -8.99
N GLY A 36 12.73 5.79 -9.96
CA GLY A 36 12.22 7.15 -10.01
C GLY A 36 11.07 7.34 -9.02
N PHE A 37 10.91 8.57 -8.50
CA PHE A 37 9.86 8.91 -7.53
C PHE A 37 9.77 7.91 -6.36
N TRP A 38 10.95 7.59 -5.82
CA TRP A 38 11.11 6.69 -4.68
C TRP A 38 12.09 7.32 -3.70
N ASP A 39 11.67 7.41 -2.44
CA ASP A 39 12.44 7.94 -1.33
C ASP A 39 12.19 7.08 -0.08
N GLU A 40 13.01 6.04 0.10
CA GLU A 40 12.88 5.12 1.25
C GLU A 40 13.23 5.83 2.58
N ALA A 41 13.99 6.93 2.53
CA ALA A 41 14.40 7.69 3.69
C ALA A 41 13.47 8.87 4.02
N TYR A 42 12.30 8.97 3.37
CA TYR A 42 11.40 10.11 3.51
C TYR A 42 11.07 10.44 4.97
N ALA A 43 10.80 9.44 5.81
CA ALA A 43 10.47 9.63 7.22
C ALA A 43 11.63 10.22 8.06
N GLN A 44 12.86 10.18 7.57
CA GLN A 44 14.05 10.73 8.22
C GLN A 44 14.38 12.15 7.73
N ARG A 45 13.64 12.66 6.74
CA ARG A 45 13.88 14.01 6.21
C ARG A 45 13.33 15.05 7.17
N ASP A 46 14.02 16.18 7.24
CA ASP A 46 13.47 17.38 7.85
C ASP A 46 12.22 17.82 7.06
N PRO A 47 11.05 17.94 7.70
CA PRO A 47 9.83 18.44 7.06
C PRO A 47 10.02 19.77 6.33
N ALA A 48 10.89 20.67 6.81
CA ALA A 48 11.17 21.94 6.13
C ALA A 48 11.94 21.77 4.80
N SER A 49 12.65 20.66 4.65
CA SER A 49 13.39 20.29 3.43
C SER A 49 12.62 19.31 2.53
N ALA A 50 11.47 18.82 3.00
CA ALA A 50 10.64 17.89 2.24
C ALA A 50 9.93 18.66 1.12
N TRP A 51 10.07 18.17 -0.11
CA TRP A 51 9.44 18.77 -1.29
C TRP A 51 7.94 18.47 -1.38
N THR A 52 7.43 17.55 -0.55
CA THR A 52 6.03 17.15 -0.40
C THR A 52 5.67 16.91 1.05
N ILE A 53 4.36 16.83 1.33
CA ILE A 53 3.80 16.50 2.65
C ILE A 53 3.67 14.99 2.90
N SER A 54 3.81 14.16 1.86
CA SER A 54 3.82 12.70 1.93
C SER A 54 4.97 12.14 1.09
N PRO A 55 5.41 10.88 1.34
CA PRO A 55 6.41 10.23 0.49
C PRO A 55 5.96 10.21 -0.99
N PRO A 56 6.87 10.34 -1.97
CA PRO A 56 6.53 10.22 -3.40
C PRO A 56 5.84 8.90 -3.75
N GLN A 57 6.06 7.86 -2.95
CA GLN A 57 5.41 6.58 -3.07
C GLN A 57 3.89 6.72 -2.97
N HIS A 58 3.37 7.68 -2.21
CA HIS A 58 1.95 7.86 -1.92
C HIS A 58 1.30 9.00 -2.72
N VAL A 59 1.83 9.33 -3.90
CA VAL A 59 1.16 10.24 -4.84
C VAL A 59 -0.15 9.60 -5.30
N LEU A 60 -1.26 10.33 -5.16
CA LEU A 60 -2.59 9.91 -5.63
C LEU A 60 -2.65 9.89 -7.15
N GLU A 61 -3.50 9.02 -7.70
CA GLU A 61 -3.67 8.83 -9.15
C GLU A 61 -4.08 10.11 -9.87
N VAL A 62 -4.97 10.89 -9.25
CA VAL A 62 -5.38 12.21 -9.77
C VAL A 62 -4.18 13.14 -9.95
N VAL A 63 -3.32 13.23 -8.93
CA VAL A 63 -2.11 14.07 -8.98
C VAL A 63 -1.11 13.52 -9.99
N ARG A 64 -0.94 12.19 -10.08
CA ARG A 64 -0.10 11.59 -11.11
C ARG A 64 -0.57 12.00 -12.49
N ARG A 65 -1.88 11.91 -12.80
CA ARG A 65 -2.43 12.21 -14.12
C ARG A 65 -2.24 13.67 -14.53
N ASP A 66 -2.29 14.59 -13.57
CA ASP A 66 -2.03 16.01 -13.81
C ASP A 66 -0.57 16.28 -14.18
N LEU A 67 0.37 15.48 -13.65
CA LEU A 67 1.81 15.66 -13.84
C LEU A 67 2.39 14.82 -14.98
N LEU A 68 1.90 13.59 -15.17
CA LEU A 68 2.46 12.59 -16.05
C LEU A 68 1.34 11.91 -16.86
N PRO A 69 1.40 11.95 -18.20
CA PRO A 69 0.37 11.35 -19.03
C PRO A 69 0.48 9.81 -19.02
N ASP A 70 -0.65 9.12 -19.12
CA ASP A 70 -0.70 7.64 -19.08
C ASP A 70 0.19 6.98 -20.15
N ARG A 71 0.29 7.62 -21.33
CA ARG A 71 1.12 7.17 -22.45
C ARG A 71 2.63 7.20 -22.17
N LEU A 72 3.06 7.77 -21.05
CA LEU A 72 4.45 7.77 -20.63
C LEU A 72 4.92 6.35 -20.23
N PHE A 73 4.00 5.53 -19.73
CA PHE A 73 4.31 4.22 -19.18
C PHE A 73 3.92 3.14 -20.17
N ASP A 74 4.83 2.18 -20.40
CA ASP A 74 4.54 0.96 -21.15
C ASP A 74 3.61 0.03 -20.38
N ALA A 75 3.71 0.04 -19.05
CA ALA A 75 2.87 -0.74 -18.17
C ALA A 75 2.66 -0.06 -16.81
N GLN A 76 1.53 -0.37 -16.20
CA GLN A 76 1.13 0.14 -14.89
C GLN A 76 0.57 -1.02 -14.09
N PHE A 77 0.96 -1.13 -12.82
CA PHE A 77 0.41 -2.16 -11.94
C PHE A 77 0.30 -1.67 -10.49
N ALA A 78 -0.50 -2.36 -9.70
CA ALA A 78 -0.68 -2.10 -8.28
C ALA A 78 -0.80 -3.40 -7.50
N THR A 79 -0.45 -3.32 -6.22
CA THR A 79 -0.82 -4.33 -5.24
C THR A 79 -1.91 -3.77 -4.35
N VAL A 80 -2.96 -4.56 -4.12
CA VAL A 80 -4.10 -4.20 -3.26
C VAL A 80 -4.26 -5.23 -2.16
N ARG A 81 -5.09 -4.91 -1.18
CA ARG A 81 -5.35 -5.77 -0.01
C ARG A 81 -6.77 -5.55 0.46
N HIS A 82 -7.41 -6.57 1.02
CA HIS A 82 -8.75 -6.47 1.58
C HIS A 82 -8.87 -5.22 2.49
N PRO A 83 -9.85 -4.31 2.25
CA PRO A 83 -9.89 -2.99 2.90
C PRO A 83 -9.84 -3.06 4.44
N ALA A 84 -10.60 -3.97 5.06
CA ALA A 84 -10.58 -4.14 6.51
C ALA A 84 -9.22 -4.61 7.08
N THR A 85 -8.57 -5.58 6.43
CA THR A 85 -7.26 -6.08 6.92
C THR A 85 -6.16 -5.05 6.69
N ARG A 86 -6.24 -4.31 5.58
CA ARG A 86 -5.40 -3.15 5.28
C ARG A 86 -5.56 -2.07 6.35
N LEU A 87 -6.79 -1.67 6.67
CA LEU A 87 -7.06 -0.63 7.66
C LEU A 87 -6.56 -1.02 9.06
N ARG A 88 -6.78 -2.27 9.47
CA ARG A 88 -6.22 -2.82 10.73
C ARG A 88 -4.69 -2.76 10.73
N SER A 89 -4.05 -3.15 9.62
CA SER A 89 -2.59 -3.08 9.48
C SER A 89 -2.07 -1.64 9.55
N MET A 90 -2.76 -0.71 8.91
CA MET A 90 -2.46 0.72 8.98
C MET A 90 -2.57 1.25 10.40
N PHE A 91 -3.68 0.97 11.08
CA PHE A 91 -3.91 1.43 12.45
C PHE A 91 -2.79 0.97 13.39
N ARG A 92 -2.46 -0.32 13.37
CA ARG A 92 -1.37 -0.88 14.18
C ARG A 92 -0.03 -0.25 13.81
N PHE A 93 0.27 -0.09 12.53
CA PHE A 93 1.51 0.53 12.10
C PHE A 93 1.64 1.98 12.60
N GLN A 94 0.58 2.78 12.44
CA GLN A 94 0.58 4.19 12.81
C GLN A 94 0.59 4.39 14.33
N ARG A 95 -0.09 3.54 15.09
CA ARG A 95 -0.12 3.60 16.55
C ARG A 95 1.11 3.00 17.21
N ASP A 96 1.57 1.86 16.71
CA ASP A 96 2.51 1.01 17.43
C ASP A 96 3.95 1.06 16.88
N ILE A 97 4.16 1.57 15.65
CA ILE A 97 5.48 1.67 15.03
C ILE A 97 5.86 3.14 14.80
N GLU A 98 5.01 3.90 14.10
CA GLU A 98 5.28 5.31 13.79
C GLU A 98 4.95 6.25 14.94
N ASN A 99 4.24 5.77 15.98
CA ASN A 99 3.76 6.57 17.11
C ASN A 99 2.98 7.84 16.68
N ALA A 100 2.39 7.82 15.48
CA ALA A 100 1.60 8.91 14.91
C ALA A 100 0.17 8.97 15.49
N LEU A 101 -0.26 7.91 16.17
CA LEU A 101 -1.50 7.87 16.95
C LEU A 101 -1.17 7.64 18.43
N PRO A 102 -1.91 8.27 19.36
CA PRO A 102 -1.75 8.01 20.79
C PRO A 102 -1.85 6.50 21.10
N PRO A 103 -1.00 5.95 21.99
CA PRO A 103 -0.97 4.52 22.28
C PRO A 103 -2.31 3.93 22.75
N ASN A 104 -3.13 4.74 23.43
CA ASN A 104 -4.44 4.34 23.96
C ASN A 104 -5.60 4.57 22.98
N THR A 105 -5.32 4.96 21.74
CA THR A 105 -6.34 5.13 20.71
C THR A 105 -7.06 3.80 20.50
N ARG A 106 -8.40 3.84 20.57
CA ARG A 106 -9.27 2.69 20.29
C ARG A 106 -9.57 2.62 18.80
N PHE A 107 -9.51 1.42 18.23
CA PHE A 107 -9.69 1.21 16.78
C PHE A 107 -11.04 1.73 16.29
N ARG A 108 -12.14 1.34 16.95
CA ARG A 108 -13.50 1.81 16.62
C ARG A 108 -13.61 3.34 16.59
N THR A 109 -13.21 4.01 17.67
CA THR A 109 -13.26 5.47 17.78
C THR A 109 -12.45 6.16 16.68
N TRP A 110 -11.32 5.56 16.31
CA TRP A 110 -10.52 6.08 15.21
C TRP A 110 -11.18 5.90 13.84
N ILE A 111 -11.78 4.74 13.56
CA ILE A 111 -12.54 4.50 12.31
C ILE A 111 -13.70 5.49 12.19
N GLU A 112 -14.47 5.69 13.26
CA GLU A 112 -15.61 6.63 13.30
C GLU A 112 -15.17 8.07 12.96
N GLY A 113 -13.93 8.44 13.23
CA GLY A 113 -13.36 9.75 12.87
C GLY A 113 -12.82 9.87 11.45
N LEU A 114 -12.59 8.75 10.75
CA LEU A 114 -11.94 8.74 9.43
C LEU A 114 -12.68 9.56 8.37
N PRO A 115 -14.02 9.51 8.23
CA PRO A 115 -14.73 10.34 7.23
C PRO A 115 -14.39 11.82 7.36
N ARG A 116 -14.36 12.34 8.59
CA ARG A 116 -13.98 13.74 8.86
C ARG A 116 -12.52 13.99 8.50
N THR A 117 -11.60 13.10 8.90
CA THR A 117 -10.19 13.21 8.57
C THR A 117 -9.96 13.22 7.05
N LEU A 118 -10.62 12.33 6.31
CA LEU A 118 -10.50 12.26 4.85
C LEU A 118 -11.00 13.52 4.15
N ALA A 119 -12.05 14.15 4.70
CA ALA A 119 -12.60 15.40 4.18
C ALA A 119 -11.72 16.62 4.46
N THR A 120 -11.13 16.72 5.65
CA THR A 120 -10.40 17.93 6.08
C THR A 120 -8.88 17.84 5.95
N ALA A 121 -8.33 16.62 5.91
CA ALA A 121 -6.88 16.36 5.90
C ALA A 121 -6.59 15.14 4.99
N PRO A 122 -6.71 15.28 3.66
CA PRO A 122 -6.61 14.16 2.72
C PRO A 122 -5.25 13.44 2.74
N TYR A 123 -4.19 14.09 3.23
CA TYR A 123 -2.85 13.51 3.37
C TYR A 123 -2.51 13.10 4.81
N ALA A 124 -3.50 13.04 5.72
CA ALA A 124 -3.31 12.59 7.09
C ALA A 124 -2.58 11.24 7.10
N LEU A 125 -1.60 11.11 8.02
CA LEU A 125 -0.76 9.92 8.12
C LEU A 125 -0.12 9.57 6.77
N HIS A 126 0.42 10.56 6.04
CA HIS A 126 1.01 10.39 4.71
C HIS A 126 0.05 9.78 3.67
N GLY A 127 -1.25 10.05 3.81
CA GLY A 127 -2.30 9.55 2.92
C GLY A 127 -2.70 8.09 3.18
N HIS A 128 -2.12 7.38 4.15
CA HIS A 128 -2.44 5.97 4.38
C HIS A 128 -3.95 5.67 4.46
N PRO A 129 -4.80 6.52 5.10
CA PRO A 129 -6.23 6.25 5.19
C PRO A 129 -7.01 6.38 3.88
N ARG A 130 -6.41 6.92 2.82
CA ARG A 130 -7.10 7.05 1.53
C ARG A 130 -7.51 5.67 0.99
N PRO A 131 -8.67 5.59 0.31
CA PRO A 131 -9.05 4.41 -0.46
C PRO A 131 -7.94 4.00 -1.44
N MET A 132 -7.77 2.70 -1.63
CA MET A 132 -6.82 2.16 -2.60
C MET A 132 -7.17 2.63 -4.02
N SER A 133 -8.47 2.80 -4.30
CA SER A 133 -8.99 3.32 -5.55
C SER A 133 -8.46 4.70 -5.92
N ASP A 134 -8.02 5.50 -4.93
CA ASP A 134 -7.43 6.82 -5.15
C ASP A 134 -5.98 6.75 -5.64
N TYR A 135 -5.31 5.61 -5.48
CA TYR A 135 -3.92 5.40 -5.89
C TYR A 135 -3.80 4.65 -7.21
N VAL A 136 -4.72 3.72 -7.48
CA VAL A 136 -4.57 2.74 -8.56
C VAL A 136 -5.14 3.32 -9.87
N PRO A 137 -4.35 3.41 -10.96
CA PRO A 137 -4.88 3.72 -12.30
C PRO A 137 -5.95 2.73 -12.74
N LYS A 138 -6.95 3.20 -13.50
CA LYS A 138 -8.07 2.32 -13.95
C LYS A 138 -7.60 1.15 -14.80
N GLN A 139 -6.54 1.36 -15.58
CA GLN A 139 -5.93 0.41 -16.51
C GLN A 139 -4.81 -0.43 -15.89
N ALA A 140 -4.46 -0.20 -14.63
CA ALA A 140 -3.35 -0.92 -14.00
C ALA A 140 -3.68 -2.41 -13.84
N GLN A 141 -2.69 -3.26 -14.06
CA GLN A 141 -2.76 -4.65 -13.60
C GLN A 141 -2.83 -4.67 -12.08
N VAL A 142 -3.79 -5.40 -11.51
CA VAL A 142 -3.98 -5.47 -10.05
C VAL A 142 -3.57 -6.84 -9.55
N PHE A 143 -2.80 -6.86 -8.46
CA PHE A 143 -2.44 -8.07 -7.72
C PHE A 143 -2.98 -7.97 -6.30
N ARG A 144 -3.77 -8.95 -5.86
CA ARG A 144 -4.26 -8.99 -4.47
C ARG A 144 -3.21 -9.62 -3.58
N MET A 145 -2.89 -8.96 -2.48
CA MET A 145 -1.89 -9.44 -1.52
C MET A 145 -2.27 -10.81 -0.94
N GLU A 146 -3.56 -11.09 -0.81
CA GLU A 146 -4.11 -12.37 -0.34
C GLU A 146 -3.78 -13.55 -1.26
N GLU A 147 -3.53 -13.29 -2.55
CA GLU A 147 -3.21 -14.31 -3.57
C GLU A 147 -1.69 -14.53 -3.71
N GLY A 148 -0.89 -13.87 -2.87
CA GLY A 148 0.57 -13.88 -2.93
C GLY A 148 1.12 -12.84 -3.91
N LEU A 149 2.18 -12.15 -3.49
CA LEU A 149 2.79 -11.08 -4.28
C LEU A 149 3.76 -11.59 -5.35
N ASP A 150 4.20 -12.86 -5.26
CA ASP A 150 5.19 -13.43 -6.17
C ASP A 150 4.71 -13.43 -7.63
N GLN A 151 3.39 -13.39 -7.86
CA GLN A 151 2.78 -13.27 -9.20
C GLN A 151 3.18 -11.99 -9.95
N VAL A 152 3.67 -10.96 -9.25
CA VAL A 152 4.21 -9.74 -9.86
C VAL A 152 5.43 -10.05 -10.73
N ILE A 153 6.25 -11.03 -10.34
CA ILE A 153 7.51 -11.37 -11.00
C ILE A 153 7.27 -11.93 -12.41
N PRO A 154 6.54 -13.04 -12.61
CA PRO A 154 6.31 -13.60 -13.94
C PRO A 154 5.53 -12.64 -14.85
N TRP A 155 4.69 -11.76 -14.28
CA TRP A 155 4.03 -10.71 -15.06
C TRP A 155 5.03 -9.68 -15.63
N ILE A 156 6.02 -9.26 -14.83
CA ILE A 156 7.08 -8.37 -15.30
C ILE A 156 7.98 -9.06 -16.32
N GLU A 157 8.35 -10.33 -16.09
CA GLU A 157 9.16 -11.13 -17.01
C GLU A 157 8.50 -11.24 -18.39
N ALA A 158 7.22 -11.62 -18.41
CA ALA A 158 6.44 -11.67 -19.64
C ALA A 158 6.35 -10.30 -20.34
N LEU A 159 6.22 -9.20 -19.58
CA LEU A 159 6.15 -7.84 -20.13
C LEU A 159 7.45 -7.42 -20.84
N ILE A 160 8.60 -7.85 -20.34
CA ILE A 160 9.91 -7.50 -20.90
C ILE A 160 10.45 -8.57 -21.86
N GLY A 161 9.70 -9.63 -22.11
CA GLY A 161 10.08 -10.71 -23.02
C GLY A 161 11.16 -11.64 -22.46
N GLU A 162 11.25 -11.74 -21.13
CA GLU A 162 12.13 -12.68 -20.45
C GLU A 162 11.36 -13.98 -20.14
N GLU A 163 12.07 -15.11 -20.20
CA GLU A 163 11.53 -16.38 -19.72
C GLU A 163 11.39 -16.35 -18.19
N PRO A 164 10.38 -17.06 -17.62
CA PRO A 164 10.24 -17.15 -16.19
C PRO A 164 11.50 -17.68 -15.51
N SER A 165 11.85 -17.08 -14.37
CA SER A 165 13.01 -17.55 -13.59
C SER A 165 12.83 -19.00 -13.12
N ASP A 166 13.88 -19.82 -13.22
CA ASP A 166 13.93 -21.20 -12.71
C ASP A 166 15.15 -21.40 -11.78
N PRO A 167 14.95 -21.59 -10.45
CA PRO A 167 13.65 -21.66 -9.76
C PRO A 167 12.94 -20.29 -9.72
N PRO A 168 11.61 -20.26 -9.51
CA PRO A 168 10.86 -19.02 -9.39
C PRO A 168 11.44 -18.11 -8.31
N GLU A 169 11.75 -16.86 -8.68
CA GLU A 169 12.10 -15.85 -7.70
C GLU A 169 10.92 -15.58 -6.77
N THR A 170 11.22 -15.23 -5.53
CA THR A 170 10.20 -14.89 -4.52
C THR A 170 10.44 -13.47 -4.02
N LEU A 171 9.35 -12.75 -3.77
CA LEU A 171 9.44 -11.44 -3.14
C LEU A 171 9.85 -11.61 -1.68
N PRO A 172 10.77 -10.77 -1.18
CA PRO A 172 11.19 -10.84 0.20
C PRO A 172 10.00 -10.61 1.12
N ARG A 173 9.87 -11.44 2.17
CA ARG A 173 8.91 -11.22 3.26
C ARG A 173 9.39 -10.07 4.16
N VAL A 174 9.16 -8.84 3.72
CA VAL A 174 9.65 -7.62 4.40
C VAL A 174 8.74 -7.14 5.53
N ASN A 175 7.50 -7.65 5.61
CA ASN A 175 6.43 -7.06 6.42
C ASN A 175 5.85 -8.01 7.49
N GLU A 176 6.70 -8.66 8.28
CA GLU A 176 6.24 -9.23 9.54
C GLU A 176 6.19 -8.09 10.57
N LEU A 177 5.03 -7.41 10.66
CA LEU A 177 4.77 -6.36 11.66
C LEU A 177 5.24 -6.83 13.04
N GLU A 178 4.98 -8.09 13.39
CA GLU A 178 5.35 -8.73 14.65
C GLU A 178 6.85 -8.72 14.94
N ARG A 179 7.72 -8.90 13.93
CA ARG A 179 9.17 -8.77 14.10
C ARG A 179 9.63 -7.36 14.42
N ARG A 180 8.80 -6.36 14.11
CA ARG A 180 9.09 -4.93 14.33
C ARG A 180 8.40 -4.39 15.59
N LEU A 181 7.51 -5.16 16.22
CA LEU A 181 6.80 -4.68 17.41
C LEU A 181 7.71 -4.79 18.65
N PRO A 182 7.76 -3.76 19.49
CA PRO A 182 8.32 -3.88 20.82
C PRO A 182 7.58 -4.95 21.65
N PRO A 183 8.24 -5.66 22.57
CA PRO A 183 7.63 -6.71 23.40
C PRO A 183 6.35 -6.27 24.13
N GLU A 184 6.29 -5.02 24.57
CA GLU A 184 5.13 -4.41 25.24
C GLU A 184 3.91 -4.25 24.34
N VAL A 185 4.10 -4.17 23.02
CA VAL A 185 3.01 -4.08 22.04
C VAL A 185 2.47 -5.45 21.68
N VAL A 186 3.33 -6.48 21.66
CA VAL A 186 2.94 -7.87 21.36
C VAL A 186 1.85 -8.36 22.32
N ASN A 187 1.87 -7.88 23.57
CA ASN A 187 0.91 -8.26 24.61
C ASN A 187 -0.42 -7.48 24.59
N ARG A 188 -0.65 -6.57 23.63
CA ARG A 188 -1.91 -5.82 23.54
C ARG A 188 -3.05 -6.69 23.03
N PRO A 189 -4.30 -6.44 23.46
CA PRO A 189 -5.47 -7.11 22.89
C PRO A 189 -5.52 -6.96 21.37
N PRO A 190 -5.95 -8.00 20.64
CA PRO A 190 -6.03 -7.97 19.19
C PRO A 190 -7.03 -6.89 18.75
N VAL A 191 -6.70 -6.23 17.64
CA VAL A 191 -7.63 -5.30 16.99
C VAL A 191 -8.69 -6.11 16.25
N LEU A 192 -9.92 -6.10 16.76
CA LEU A 192 -11.03 -6.91 16.26
C LEU A 192 -11.66 -6.32 15.00
N LEU A 193 -11.89 -7.19 14.01
CA LEU A 193 -12.73 -6.93 12.84
C LEU A 193 -14.10 -7.56 13.07
N ASP A 194 -14.80 -7.11 14.11
CA ASP A 194 -16.18 -7.50 14.36
C ASP A 194 -17.14 -6.91 13.30
N GLU A 195 -18.36 -7.43 13.25
CA GLU A 195 -19.40 -7.04 12.29
C GLU A 195 -19.63 -5.51 12.26
N ALA A 196 -19.66 -4.89 13.43
CA ALA A 196 -19.92 -3.47 13.54
C ALA A 196 -18.75 -2.61 13.02
N ASN A 197 -17.49 -3.06 13.18
CA ASN A 197 -16.34 -2.41 12.57
C ASN A 197 -16.28 -2.69 11.06
N LEU A 198 -16.61 -3.90 10.62
CA LEU A 198 -16.67 -4.25 9.19
C LEU A 198 -17.69 -3.41 8.44
N ALA A 199 -18.87 -3.17 9.02
CA ALA A 199 -19.88 -2.30 8.42
C ALA A 199 -19.39 -0.85 8.24
N LEU A 200 -18.72 -0.27 9.24
CA LEU A 200 -18.13 1.07 9.13
C LEU A 200 -17.05 1.13 8.05
N ILE A 201 -16.19 0.11 7.98
CA ILE A 201 -15.13 0.03 6.98
C ILE A 201 -15.72 -0.13 5.57
N ALA A 202 -16.76 -0.95 5.42
CA ALA A 202 -17.46 -1.15 4.15
C ALA A 202 -18.03 0.16 3.62
N ASP A 203 -18.62 0.99 4.48
CA ASP A 203 -19.13 2.31 4.10
C ASP A 203 -18.00 3.25 3.68
N ILE A 204 -16.94 3.39 4.49
CA ILE A 204 -15.82 4.29 4.22
C ILE A 204 -15.07 3.92 2.93
N TYR A 205 -14.91 2.62 2.68
CA TYR A 205 -14.11 2.07 1.58
C TYR A 205 -14.96 1.39 0.50
N ALA A 206 -16.23 1.80 0.34
CA ALA A 206 -17.15 1.18 -0.62
C ALA A 206 -16.57 1.10 -2.04
N SER A 207 -15.84 2.13 -2.47
CA SER A 207 -15.16 2.16 -3.77
C SER A 207 -14.07 1.11 -3.92
N ASP A 208 -13.39 0.73 -2.84
CA ASP A 208 -12.37 -0.32 -2.87
C ASP A 208 -13.02 -1.71 -2.96
N TYR A 209 -14.08 -1.95 -2.18
CA TYR A 209 -14.80 -3.22 -2.21
C TYR A 209 -15.40 -3.47 -3.61
N ASP A 210 -16.11 -2.48 -4.16
CA ASP A 210 -16.69 -2.55 -5.50
C ASP A 210 -15.61 -2.74 -6.58
N ARG A 211 -14.60 -1.86 -6.61
CA ARG A 211 -13.59 -1.85 -7.67
C ARG A 211 -12.72 -3.10 -7.69
N PHE A 212 -12.33 -3.59 -6.52
CA PHE A 212 -11.39 -4.71 -6.41
C PHE A 212 -12.09 -6.03 -6.12
N GLY A 213 -13.43 -6.07 -6.11
CA GLY A 213 -14.24 -7.28 -5.97
C GLY A 213 -13.97 -8.02 -4.66
N TYR A 214 -13.94 -7.29 -3.54
CA TYR A 214 -13.81 -7.88 -2.22
C TYR A 214 -15.21 -8.02 -1.57
N ASP A 215 -15.41 -9.14 -0.87
CA ASP A 215 -16.52 -9.27 0.07
C ASP A 215 -16.27 -8.42 1.32
N ILE A 216 -17.32 -8.08 2.08
CA ILE A 216 -17.19 -7.28 3.31
C ILE A 216 -16.35 -8.03 4.36
N ALA A 217 -16.58 -9.34 4.49
CA ALA A 217 -15.84 -10.17 5.41
C ALA A 217 -14.50 -10.57 4.79
N PRO A 218 -13.36 -10.34 5.48
CA PRO A 218 -12.08 -10.79 4.98
C PRO A 218 -12.00 -12.31 4.95
N PRO A 219 -11.25 -12.90 4.00
CA PRO A 219 -10.96 -14.32 4.04
C PRO A 219 -10.29 -14.66 5.38
N GLU A 220 -10.61 -15.84 5.93
CA GLU A 220 -9.97 -16.33 7.16
C GLU A 220 -8.46 -16.24 6.98
N GLN A 221 -7.79 -15.51 7.88
CA GLN A 221 -6.34 -15.46 7.88
C GLN A 221 -5.86 -16.80 8.41
N THR A 222 -5.49 -17.71 7.52
CA THR A 222 -4.62 -18.83 7.91
C THR A 222 -3.34 -18.20 8.47
N SER A 223 -3.23 -18.26 9.78
CA SER A 223 -2.11 -17.80 10.61
C SER A 223 -0.76 -18.21 10.06
#